data_AF-A0A922NHI1-F1
#
_entry.id   AF-A0A922NHI1-F1
#
_cell.length_a   1.000
_cell.length_b   1.000
_cell.length_c   1.000
_cell.angle_alpha   90.00
_cell.angle_beta   90.00
_cell.angle_gamma   90.00
#
_symmetry.space_group_name_H-M   'P 1'
#
loop_
_entity.id
_entity.type
_entity.pdbx_description
1 polymer ?
#
loop_
_entity_poly.entity_id
_entity_poly.type
_entity_poly.pdbx_seq_one_letter_code
_entity_poly.pdbx_strand_id
1 'polypeptide(L)'
;MSGAAQQPPAPRSSYSTLLLQAATTTLTDRLTASSDRTPTAKNTHFEIVAAGGTSAKPEIGDREYHIIAGNSGLYLACDDADKITVQLRAPLDASIRWKLAHVGNGAFCINSVNGKKQLNVRGAGKENGTEMIMYDMSPKSENAQFILKAVV
;
A
#
# COMPACT_ATOMS: atom_id res chain seq x y z
N MET A 1 72.34 15.76 6.25
CA MET A 1 71.32 14.95 6.94
C MET A 1 69.98 15.27 6.30
N SER A 2 69.46 14.39 5.44
CA SER A 2 68.17 14.58 4.76
C SER A 2 67.20 13.54 5.33
N GLY A 3 66.21 13.99 6.10
CA GLY A 3 65.19 13.14 6.69
C GLY A 3 64.12 12.78 5.66
N ALA A 4 63.91 11.49 5.41
CA ALA A 4 62.79 11.00 4.62
C ALA A 4 61.52 11.07 5.49
N ALA A 5 60.53 11.85 5.06
CA ALA A 5 59.21 11.87 5.68
C ALA A 5 58.46 10.58 5.31
N GLN A 6 58.03 9.83 6.33
CA GLN A 6 57.19 8.65 6.18
C GLN A 6 55.78 9.08 5.77
N GLN A 7 55.32 8.60 4.61
CA GLN A 7 53.97 8.85 4.11
C GLN A 7 52.93 8.16 5.02
N PRO A 8 51.82 8.84 5.40
CA PRO A 8 50.82 8.25 6.28
C PRO A 8 50.10 7.07 5.59
N PRO A 9 49.63 6.06 6.35
CA PRO A 9 48.94 4.91 5.77
C PRO A 9 47.62 5.34 5.11
N ALA A 10 47.31 4.74 3.96
CA ALA A 10 46.11 5.01 3.18
C ALA A 10 44.82 4.77 4.00
N PRO A 11 43.76 5.58 3.80
CA PRO A 11 42.52 5.45 4.55
C PRO A 11 41.81 4.12 4.26
N ARG A 12 41.28 3.48 5.31
CA ARG A 12 40.48 2.24 5.31
C ARG A 12 39.12 2.42 4.62
N SER A 13 39.11 2.74 3.33
CA SER A 13 37.88 2.97 2.55
C SER A 13 37.17 1.65 2.17
N SER A 14 37.90 0.55 2.05
CA SER A 14 37.39 -0.71 1.47
C SER A 14 36.36 -1.45 2.35
N TYR A 15 36.42 -1.27 3.68
CA TYR A 15 35.49 -1.95 4.60
C TYR A 15 34.10 -1.31 4.64
N SER A 16 34.01 0.01 4.45
CA SER A 16 32.74 0.74 4.49
C SER A 16 31.89 0.45 3.24
N THR A 17 32.53 0.36 2.07
CA THR A 17 31.86 0.01 0.82
C THR A 17 31.33 -1.42 0.83
N LEU A 18 32.10 -2.39 1.35
CA LEU A 18 31.69 -3.79 1.38
C LEU A 18 30.48 -4.01 2.31
N LEU A 19 30.45 -3.34 3.47
CA LEU A 19 29.32 -3.39 4.40
C LEU A 19 28.06 -2.70 3.84
N LEU A 20 28.23 -1.57 3.15
CA LEU A 20 27.12 -0.87 2.50
C LEU A 20 26.54 -1.70 1.35
N GLN A 21 27.40 -2.35 0.57
CA GLN A 21 26.99 -3.20 -0.55
C GLN A 21 26.30 -4.48 -0.06
N ALA A 22 26.82 -5.12 1.00
CA ALA A 22 26.16 -6.28 1.62
C ALA A 22 24.80 -5.93 2.26
N ALA A 23 24.70 -4.78 2.95
CA ALA A 23 23.44 -4.30 3.50
C ALA A 23 22.42 -3.98 2.41
N THR A 24 22.86 -3.34 1.32
CA THR A 24 22.01 -3.01 0.16
C THR A 24 21.52 -4.30 -0.51
N THR A 25 22.40 -5.27 -0.78
CA THR A 25 22.02 -6.56 -1.36
C THR A 25 21.02 -7.29 -0.47
N THR A 26 21.24 -7.35 0.84
CA THR A 26 20.34 -8.06 1.78
C THR A 26 18.97 -7.38 1.90
N LEU A 27 18.92 -6.04 1.82
CA LEU A 27 17.68 -5.27 1.79
C LEU A 27 16.93 -5.45 0.47
N THR A 28 17.65 -5.41 -0.66
CA THR A 28 17.08 -5.65 -1.99
C THR A 28 16.52 -7.07 -2.10
N ASP A 29 17.22 -8.09 -1.60
CA ASP A 29 16.82 -9.50 -1.61
C ASP A 29 15.60 -9.75 -0.70
N ARG A 30 15.54 -9.09 0.47
CA ARG A 30 14.36 -9.12 1.35
C ARG A 30 13.16 -8.34 0.79
N LEU A 31 13.39 -7.30 -0.01
CA LEU A 31 12.33 -6.55 -0.69
C LEU A 31 11.78 -7.29 -1.91
N THR A 32 12.62 -8.01 -2.67
CA THR A 32 12.21 -8.83 -3.83
C THR A 32 11.43 -10.07 -3.39
N ALA A 33 11.88 -10.80 -2.37
CA ALA A 33 11.17 -11.98 -1.85
C ALA A 33 9.74 -11.69 -1.33
N SER A 34 9.42 -10.43 -1.06
CA SER A 34 8.09 -10.00 -0.59
C SER A 34 7.25 -9.34 -1.69
N SER A 35 7.76 -9.18 -2.92
CA SER A 35 7.09 -8.44 -4.01
C SER A 35 6.84 -9.27 -5.27
N ASP A 36 7.36 -10.49 -5.36
CA ASP A 36 7.13 -11.33 -6.54
C ASP A 36 5.68 -11.82 -6.62
N ARG A 37 5.04 -11.63 -7.78
CA ARG A 37 3.75 -12.25 -8.11
C ARG A 37 3.89 -13.76 -7.99
N THR A 38 3.37 -14.36 -6.92
CA THR A 38 3.22 -15.81 -6.87
C THR A 38 2.09 -16.19 -7.83
N PRO A 39 2.31 -17.05 -8.83
CA PRO A 39 1.25 -17.51 -9.75
C PRO A 39 0.07 -18.20 -9.04
N THR A 40 0.24 -18.53 -7.76
CA THR A 40 -0.75 -19.14 -6.87
C THR A 40 -1.44 -18.15 -5.93
N ALA A 41 -1.12 -16.84 -6.00
CA ALA A 41 -1.70 -15.79 -5.18
C ALA A 41 -3.18 -15.56 -5.55
N LYS A 42 -4.07 -16.36 -4.96
CA LYS A 42 -5.51 -16.24 -5.17
C LYS A 42 -6.06 -15.11 -4.29
N ASN A 43 -6.68 -14.11 -4.93
CA ASN A 43 -7.46 -13.02 -4.30
C ASN A 43 -6.67 -12.04 -3.42
N THR A 44 -5.35 -11.91 -3.61
CA THR A 44 -4.50 -10.94 -2.89
C THR A 44 -3.99 -9.80 -3.78
N HIS A 45 -4.25 -9.86 -5.08
CA HIS A 45 -3.83 -8.84 -6.05
C HIS A 45 -4.94 -7.82 -6.29
N PHE A 46 -4.59 -6.54 -6.12
CA PHE A 46 -5.48 -5.43 -6.39
C PHE A 46 -4.78 -4.36 -7.22
N GLU A 47 -5.49 -3.82 -8.20
CA GLU A 47 -5.08 -2.64 -8.95
C GLU A 47 -5.75 -1.41 -8.34
N ILE A 48 -4.98 -0.34 -8.16
CA ILE A 48 -5.50 0.94 -7.67
C ILE A 48 -5.37 1.94 -8.82
N VAL A 49 -6.51 2.39 -9.33
CA VAL A 49 -6.57 3.29 -10.49
C VAL A 49 -7.36 4.53 -10.14
N ALA A 50 -7.00 5.68 -10.72
CA ALA A 50 -7.79 6.90 -10.57
C ALA A 50 -9.20 6.66 -11.10
N ALA A 51 -10.22 7.00 -10.31
CA ALA A 51 -11.63 6.72 -10.67
C ALA A 51 -12.13 7.63 -11.79
N GLY A 52 -11.54 8.82 -11.92
CA GLY A 52 -11.96 9.86 -12.84
C GLY A 52 -13.26 10.54 -12.40
N GLY A 53 -13.41 11.81 -12.80
CA GLY A 53 -14.67 12.54 -12.72
C GLY A 53 -15.52 12.37 -13.98
N THR A 54 -16.62 13.12 -14.04
CA THR A 54 -17.52 13.13 -15.19
C THR A 54 -16.81 13.61 -16.46
N SER A 55 -17.09 12.96 -17.59
CA SER A 55 -16.51 13.29 -18.91
C SER A 55 -14.98 13.28 -18.93
N ALA A 56 -14.36 12.32 -18.22
CA ALA A 56 -12.91 12.15 -18.12
C ALA A 56 -12.16 13.38 -17.57
N LYS A 57 -12.86 14.27 -16.86
CA LYS A 57 -12.22 15.35 -16.11
C LYS A 57 -11.73 14.81 -14.76
N PRO A 58 -10.64 15.36 -14.20
CA PRO A 58 -10.26 15.07 -12.82
C PRO A 58 -11.42 15.36 -11.85
N GLU A 59 -11.49 14.61 -10.76
CA GLU A 59 -12.42 14.85 -9.67
C GLU A 59 -12.22 16.25 -9.07
N ILE A 60 -13.29 16.85 -8.54
CA ILE A 60 -13.18 18.09 -7.78
C ILE A 60 -12.87 17.72 -6.32
N GLY A 61 -11.68 18.07 -5.85
CA GLY A 61 -11.22 17.79 -4.47
C GLY A 61 -10.16 16.70 -4.40
N ASP A 62 -10.17 15.91 -3.32
CA ASP A 62 -9.23 14.80 -3.15
C ASP A 62 -9.40 13.78 -4.27
N ARG A 63 -8.28 13.16 -4.69
CA ARG A 63 -8.33 12.10 -5.69
C ARG A 63 -9.12 10.90 -5.19
N GLU A 64 -10.01 10.40 -6.04
CA GLU A 64 -10.76 9.17 -5.82
C GLU A 64 -10.13 8.03 -6.62
N TYR A 65 -10.28 6.81 -6.10
CA TYR A 65 -9.72 5.61 -6.70
C TYR A 65 -10.75 4.50 -6.79
N HIS A 66 -10.68 3.75 -7.87
CA HIS A 66 -11.20 2.39 -7.90
C HIS A 66 -10.12 1.44 -7.40
N ILE A 67 -10.50 0.51 -6.55
CA ILE A 67 -9.66 -0.62 -6.13
C ILE A 67 -10.25 -1.86 -6.80
N ILE A 68 -9.49 -2.51 -7.68
CA ILE A 68 -9.97 -3.58 -8.57
C ILE A 68 -9.29 -4.87 -8.17
N ALA A 69 -10.06 -5.93 -7.90
CA ALA A 69 -9.51 -7.25 -7.67
C ALA A 69 -8.92 -7.78 -8.99
N GLY A 70 -7.59 -7.88 -9.09
CA GLY A 70 -6.91 -8.10 -10.36
C GLY A 70 -7.25 -9.43 -11.05
N ASN A 71 -7.68 -10.44 -10.29
CA ASN A 71 -8.08 -11.74 -10.86
C ASN A 71 -9.49 -11.73 -11.45
N SER A 72 -10.39 -10.88 -10.95
CA SER A 72 -11.80 -10.86 -11.38
C SER A 72 -12.18 -9.61 -12.18
N GLY A 73 -11.38 -8.54 -12.10
CA GLY A 73 -11.70 -7.23 -12.69
C GLY A 73 -12.86 -6.50 -11.99
N LEU A 74 -13.34 -7.02 -10.87
CA LEU A 74 -14.45 -6.44 -10.11
C LEU A 74 -13.94 -5.40 -9.10
N TYR A 75 -14.77 -4.41 -8.79
CA TYR A 75 -14.44 -3.36 -7.84
C TYR A 75 -14.59 -3.83 -6.39
N LEU A 76 -13.68 -3.41 -5.53
CA LEU A 76 -13.90 -3.39 -4.09
C LEU A 76 -15.03 -2.39 -3.80
N ALA A 77 -16.09 -2.88 -3.18
CA ALA A 77 -17.29 -2.11 -2.91
C ALA A 77 -17.68 -2.20 -1.43
N CYS A 78 -18.21 -1.12 -0.88
CA CYS A 78 -19.03 -1.19 0.32
C CYS A 78 -20.49 -1.47 -0.06
N ASP A 79 -21.17 -2.35 0.66
CA ASP A 79 -22.62 -2.49 0.55
C ASP A 79 -23.36 -1.66 1.62
N ASP A 80 -24.70 -1.61 1.52
CA ASP A 80 -25.54 -0.88 2.46
C ASP A 80 -25.55 -1.49 3.88
N ALA A 81 -24.96 -2.68 4.06
CA ALA A 81 -24.84 -3.38 5.33
C ALA A 81 -23.44 -3.23 5.96
N ASP A 82 -22.67 -2.22 5.55
CA ASP A 82 -21.30 -1.96 5.98
C ASP A 82 -20.32 -3.11 5.70
N LYS A 83 -20.66 -4.01 4.77
CA LYS A 83 -19.76 -5.09 4.36
C LYS A 83 -18.90 -4.66 3.19
N ILE A 84 -17.76 -5.31 3.10
CA ILE A 84 -16.85 -5.19 1.97
C ILE A 84 -17.08 -6.37 1.04
N THR A 85 -17.35 -6.05 -0.22
CA THR A 85 -17.59 -7.03 -1.28
C THR A 85 -16.72 -6.71 -2.50
N VAL A 86 -16.71 -7.63 -3.46
CA VAL A 86 -16.06 -7.46 -4.76
C VAL A 86 -17.13 -7.67 -5.83
N GLN A 87 -17.53 -6.61 -6.52
CA GLN A 87 -18.71 -6.61 -7.40
C GLN A 87 -18.62 -5.57 -8.52
N LEU A 88 -19.45 -5.73 -9.56
CA LEU A 88 -19.59 -4.76 -10.63
C LEU A 88 -20.62 -3.70 -10.25
N ARG A 89 -20.28 -2.42 -10.43
CA ARG A 89 -21.17 -1.27 -10.24
C ARG A 89 -20.89 -0.22 -11.32
N ALA A 90 -21.77 0.77 -11.45
CA ALA A 90 -21.53 1.89 -12.34
C ALA A 90 -20.25 2.65 -11.90
N PRO A 91 -19.34 3.06 -12.80
CA PRO A 91 -18.05 3.65 -12.40
C PRO A 91 -18.15 4.95 -11.56
N LEU A 92 -19.28 5.65 -11.64
CA LEU A 92 -19.57 6.85 -10.85
C LEU A 92 -20.25 6.55 -9.50
N ASP A 93 -20.55 5.29 -9.21
CA ASP A 93 -21.18 4.88 -7.96
C ASP A 93 -20.22 5.11 -6.78
N ALA A 94 -20.69 5.85 -5.77
CA ALA A 94 -19.91 6.20 -4.59
C ALA A 94 -19.47 4.96 -3.77
N SER A 95 -20.20 3.85 -3.86
CA SER A 95 -19.91 2.63 -3.11
C SER A 95 -18.62 1.91 -3.53
N ILE A 96 -18.09 2.24 -4.71
CA ILE A 96 -16.83 1.67 -5.25
C ILE A 96 -15.70 2.70 -5.32
N ARG A 97 -15.91 3.88 -4.73
CA ARG A 97 -14.99 5.02 -4.81
C ARG A 97 -14.35 5.29 -3.45
N TRP A 98 -13.02 5.33 -3.48
CA TRP A 98 -12.20 5.37 -2.29
C TRP A 98 -11.25 6.55 -2.29
N LYS A 99 -11.02 7.14 -1.11
CA LYS A 99 -9.97 8.12 -0.87
C LYS A 99 -8.87 7.46 -0.06
N LEU A 100 -7.61 7.67 -0.45
CA LEU A 100 -6.44 7.16 0.25
C LEU A 100 -5.82 8.27 1.10
N ALA A 101 -5.92 8.13 2.42
CA ALA A 101 -5.39 9.09 3.38
C ALA A 101 -4.12 8.54 4.03
N HIS A 102 -2.96 9.16 3.80
CA HIS A 102 -1.70 8.76 4.43
C HIS A 102 -1.73 9.11 5.93
N VAL A 103 -1.39 8.15 6.78
CA VAL A 103 -1.43 8.29 8.26
C VAL A 103 -0.06 8.18 8.93
N GLY A 104 1.03 8.19 8.14
CA GLY A 104 2.40 8.06 8.63
C GLY A 104 2.93 6.64 8.48
N ASN A 105 4.26 6.49 8.61
CA ASN A 105 4.95 5.19 8.52
C ASN A 105 4.65 4.37 7.25
N GLY A 106 4.29 5.04 6.15
CA GLY A 106 3.93 4.39 4.88
C GLY A 106 2.55 3.73 4.86
N ALA A 107 1.73 3.94 5.90
CA ALA A 107 0.39 3.39 6.00
C ALA A 107 -0.68 4.38 5.51
N PHE A 108 -1.80 3.81 5.08
CA PHE A 108 -2.95 4.54 4.56
C PHE A 108 -4.24 4.06 5.23
N CYS A 109 -5.16 4.98 5.50
CA CYS A 109 -6.58 4.66 5.64
C CYS A 109 -7.23 4.70 4.26
N ILE A 110 -8.15 3.76 4.03
CA ILE A 110 -8.93 3.66 2.79
C ILE A 110 -10.37 4.07 3.13
N ASN A 111 -10.70 5.31 2.77
CA ASN A 111 -11.92 5.98 3.19
C ASN A 111 -12.97 5.89 2.10
N SER A 112 -14.22 5.60 2.43
CA SER A 112 -15.30 5.76 1.45
C SER A 112 -15.43 7.23 1.05
N VAL A 113 -15.71 7.50 -0.22
CA VAL A 113 -15.96 8.86 -0.70
C VAL A 113 -17.16 9.53 0.01
N ASN A 114 -18.09 8.73 0.55
CA ASN A 114 -19.22 9.25 1.31
C ASN A 114 -18.82 9.94 2.63
N GLY A 115 -17.55 9.81 3.05
CA GLY A 115 -16.96 10.54 4.17
C GLY A 115 -17.36 10.06 5.55
N LYS A 116 -18.04 8.92 5.68
CA LYS A 116 -18.57 8.43 6.97
C LYS A 116 -17.81 7.25 7.55
N LYS A 117 -17.27 6.38 6.69
CA LYS A 117 -16.65 5.11 7.11
C LYS A 117 -15.38 4.82 6.32
N GLN A 118 -14.51 4.00 6.91
CA GLN A 118 -13.26 3.52 6.32
C GLN A 118 -13.17 2.00 6.37
N LEU A 119 -12.34 1.45 5.48
CA LEU A 119 -12.00 0.04 5.49
C LEU A 119 -11.35 -0.34 6.83
N ASN A 120 -11.75 -1.47 7.38
CA ASN A 120 -11.31 -1.90 8.70
C ASN A 120 -11.27 -3.43 8.80
N VAL A 121 -10.28 -3.96 9.52
CA VAL A 121 -10.21 -5.37 9.91
C VAL A 121 -11.00 -5.55 11.21
N ARG A 122 -12.08 -6.35 11.16
CA ARG A 122 -12.98 -6.54 12.30
C ARG A 122 -12.19 -6.97 13.54
N GLY A 123 -12.31 -6.17 14.61
CA GLY A 123 -11.69 -6.45 15.91
C GLY A 123 -10.17 -6.57 15.92
N ALA A 124 -9.48 -6.05 14.90
CA ALA A 124 -8.03 -6.24 14.70
C ALA A 124 -7.60 -7.73 14.64
N GLY A 125 -8.52 -8.61 14.20
CA GLY A 125 -8.26 -10.04 14.10
C GLY A 125 -7.10 -10.34 13.15
N LYS A 126 -6.31 -11.36 13.51
CA LYS A 126 -5.13 -11.80 12.74
C LYS A 126 -5.31 -13.17 12.09
N GLU A 127 -6.47 -13.80 12.34
CA GLU A 127 -6.77 -15.13 11.84
C GLU A 127 -7.23 -15.08 10.39
N ASN A 128 -6.94 -16.15 9.64
CA ASN A 128 -7.45 -16.30 8.28
C ASN A 128 -8.97 -16.24 8.27
N GLY A 129 -9.52 -15.46 7.33
CA GLY A 129 -10.98 -15.25 7.24
C GLY A 129 -11.53 -14.19 8.20
N THR A 130 -10.68 -13.46 8.93
CA THR A 130 -11.13 -12.26 9.65
C THR A 130 -11.79 -11.30 8.65
N GLU A 131 -13.03 -10.91 8.95
CA GLU A 131 -13.85 -10.11 8.04
C GLU A 131 -13.31 -8.68 7.88
N MET A 132 -13.35 -8.19 6.64
CA MET A 132 -13.19 -6.78 6.30
C MET A 132 -14.54 -6.07 6.35
N ILE A 133 -14.60 -4.95 7.05
CA ILE A 133 -15.84 -4.19 7.27
C ILE A 133 -15.64 -2.71 6.96
N MET A 134 -16.74 -1.98 6.82
CA MET A 134 -16.77 -0.54 6.95
C MET A 134 -16.98 -0.18 8.42
N TYR A 135 -16.16 0.73 8.93
CA TYR A 135 -16.28 1.21 10.31
C TYR A 135 -16.02 2.70 10.41
N ASP A 136 -16.36 3.30 11.53
CA ASP A 136 -16.21 4.74 11.75
C ASP A 136 -14.76 5.20 11.52
N MET A 137 -14.63 6.36 10.88
CA MET A 137 -13.33 6.92 10.52
C MET A 137 -12.53 7.32 11.76
N SER A 138 -11.29 6.85 11.81
CA SER A 138 -10.33 7.20 12.86
C SER A 138 -8.92 6.98 12.32
N PRO A 139 -8.08 8.02 12.24
CA PRO A 139 -6.69 7.87 11.78
C PRO A 139 -5.82 7.13 12.82
N LYS A 140 -6.31 6.98 14.07
CA LYS A 140 -5.59 6.30 15.16
C LYS A 140 -5.92 4.81 15.26
N SER A 141 -6.92 4.35 14.54
CA SER A 141 -7.34 2.94 14.59
C SER A 141 -6.38 2.09 13.77
N GLU A 142 -5.48 1.38 14.44
CA GLU A 142 -4.46 0.54 13.81
C GLU A 142 -5.05 -0.49 12.84
N ASN A 143 -6.22 -1.05 13.17
CA ASN A 143 -6.94 -1.99 12.31
C ASN A 143 -7.63 -1.36 11.08
N ALA A 144 -7.44 -0.06 10.87
CA ALA A 144 -7.83 0.65 9.64
C ALA A 144 -6.62 1.18 8.86
N GLN A 145 -5.40 0.81 9.26
CA GLN A 145 -4.17 1.25 8.61
C GLN A 145 -3.62 0.11 7.74
N PHE A 146 -3.45 0.39 6.46
CA PHE A 146 -3.00 -0.58 5.46
C PHE A 146 -1.70 -0.13 4.83
N ILE A 147 -0.75 -1.06 4.70
CA ILE A 147 0.42 -0.87 3.85
C ILE A 147 0.02 -1.24 2.42
N LEU A 148 0.11 -0.27 1.52
CA LEU A 148 -0.12 -0.49 0.10
C LEU A 148 1.23 -0.76 -0.56
N LYS A 149 1.49 -2.03 -0.87
CA LYS A 149 2.74 -2.45 -1.49
C LYS A 149 2.54 -2.67 -2.98
N ALA A 150 3.32 -1.95 -3.79
CA ALA A 150 3.42 -2.26 -5.20
C ALA A 150 4.07 -3.64 -5.37
N VAL A 151 3.38 -4.52 -6.11
CA VAL A 151 3.89 -5.82 -6.55
C VAL A 151 4.47 -5.57 -7.94
N VAL A 152 5.79 -5.72 -8.08
CA VAL A 152 6.52 -5.54 -9.35
C VAL A 152 6.82 -6.90 -9.97
#